data_AF-A0A517PYN5-F1
#
_entry.id   AF-A0A517PYN5-F1
#
_cell.length_a   1.000
_cell.length_b   1.000
_cell.length_c   1.000
_cell.angle_alpha   90.00
_cell.angle_beta   90.00
_cell.angle_gamma   90.00
#
_symmetry.space_group_name_H-M   'P 1'
#
loop_
_entity.id
_entity.type
_entity.pdbx_description
1 polymer ?
#
loop_
_entity_poly.entity_id
_entity_poly.type
_entity_poly.pdbx_seq_one_letter_code
_entity_poly.pdbx_strand_id
1 'polypeptide(L)'
;MIKTTRKQPRRAGFTLVEVLIVVVILGILAATVLPQFTSSNDDARESVLVQDLQTLRSQIQLYKFQHDGKFPADSSTDPDDFRDSLLLSSDKDGTTGAVGTKPLGPYLIGSLPPNPFTGGRGVMIVTDVAGTTPDETAKDGTETVGWIYNPATGQIKGNNSGTAANGTSLDAL
;
A
#
# COMPACT_ATOMS: atom_id res chain seq x y z
N MET A 1 -12.01 -67.68 53.01
CA MET A 1 -11.45 -66.82 51.95
C MET A 1 -12.54 -65.83 51.52
N ILE A 2 -12.41 -64.54 51.86
CA ILE A 2 -13.41 -63.50 51.59
C ILE A 2 -13.00 -62.76 50.30
N LYS A 3 -13.86 -62.74 49.27
CA LYS A 3 -13.66 -61.94 48.06
C LYS A 3 -14.32 -60.58 48.23
N THR A 4 -13.53 -59.52 48.43
CA THR A 4 -13.99 -58.13 48.41
C THR A 4 -14.09 -57.65 46.95
N THR A 5 -15.31 -57.54 46.42
CA THR A 5 -15.56 -57.01 45.08
C THR A 5 -15.48 -55.48 45.08
N ARG A 6 -14.42 -54.93 44.46
CA ARG A 6 -14.24 -53.49 44.25
C ARG A 6 -15.23 -53.00 43.16
N LYS A 7 -16.16 -52.10 43.50
CA LYS A 7 -17.01 -51.41 42.51
C LYS A 7 -16.14 -50.51 41.63
N GLN A 8 -16.11 -50.75 40.33
CA GLN A 8 -15.45 -49.84 39.39
C GLN A 8 -16.30 -48.57 39.20
N PRO A 9 -15.68 -47.38 39.14
CA PRO A 9 -16.39 -46.14 38.87
C PRO A 9 -16.98 -46.17 37.45
N ARG A 10 -18.25 -45.79 37.31
CA ARG A 10 -18.90 -45.68 36.01
C ARG A 10 -18.25 -44.54 35.23
N ARG A 11 -17.77 -44.83 34.02
CA ARG A 11 -17.31 -43.80 33.08
C ARG A 11 -18.53 -42.98 32.65
N ALA A 12 -18.57 -41.70 33.00
CA ALA A 12 -19.54 -40.77 32.45
C ALA A 12 -19.16 -40.49 30.99
N GLY A 13 -20.06 -40.77 30.06
CA GLY A 13 -19.94 -40.38 28.65
C GLY A 13 -20.61 -39.03 28.42
N PHE A 14 -20.15 -38.30 27.40
CA PHE A 14 -20.79 -37.06 26.96
C PHE A 14 -22.24 -37.31 26.55
N THR A 15 -23.14 -36.39 26.93
CA THR A 15 -24.53 -36.47 26.47
C THR A 15 -24.64 -35.83 25.08
N LEU A 16 -25.60 -36.31 24.28
CA LEU A 16 -25.87 -35.74 22.95
C LEU A 16 -26.22 -34.24 23.05
N VAL A 17 -26.94 -33.86 24.11
CA VAL A 17 -27.33 -32.47 24.39
C VAL A 17 -26.11 -31.58 24.64
N GLU A 18 -25.09 -32.11 25.32
CA GLU A 18 -23.85 -31.39 25.60
C GLU A 18 -23.10 -31.03 24.31
N VAL A 19 -23.00 -32.00 23.39
CA VAL A 19 -22.39 -31.77 22.08
C VAL A 19 -23.24 -30.82 21.22
N LEU A 20 -24.58 -30.94 21.30
CA LEU A 20 -25.50 -30.07 20.57
C LEU A 20 -25.33 -28.60 20.96
N ILE A 21 -25.26 -28.29 22.25
CA ILE A 21 -25.10 -26.91 22.73
C ILE A 21 -23.76 -26.35 22.27
N VAL A 22 -22.68 -27.14 22.31
CA VAL A 22 -21.35 -26.72 21.88
C VAL A 22 -21.35 -26.32 20.40
N VAL A 23 -21.92 -27.14 19.51
CA VAL A 23 -21.95 -26.81 18.07
C VAL A 23 -22.84 -25.60 17.78
N VAL A 24 -23.92 -25.40 18.54
CA VAL A 24 -24.76 -24.20 18.42
C VAL A 24 -23.99 -22.94 18.82
N ILE A 25 -23.27 -22.96 19.95
CA ILE A 25 -22.46 -21.82 20.39
C ILE A 25 -21.34 -21.53 19.38
N LEU A 26 -20.65 -22.56 18.89
CA LEU A 26 -19.62 -22.41 17.86
C LEU A 26 -20.18 -21.82 16.55
N GLY A 27 -21.41 -22.21 16.16
CA GLY A 27 -22.09 -21.65 14.99
C GLY A 27 -22.40 -20.15 15.13
N ILE A 28 -22.85 -19.71 16.31
CA ILE A 28 -23.14 -18.29 16.59
C ILE A 28 -21.84 -17.46 16.63
N LEU A 29 -20.79 -17.97 17.27
CA LEU A 29 -19.49 -17.32 17.32
C LEU A 29 -18.88 -17.20 15.92
N ALA A 30 -18.94 -18.26 15.11
CA ALA A 30 -18.44 -18.23 13.74
C ALA A 30 -19.19 -17.20 12.86
N ALA A 31 -20.52 -17.08 13.03
CA ALA A 31 -21.34 -16.14 12.27
C ALA A 31 -21.08 -14.66 12.61
N THR A 32 -20.72 -14.37 13.87
CA THR A 32 -20.56 -12.97 14.36
C THR A 32 -19.14 -12.43 14.23
N VAL A 33 -18.12 -13.29 14.27
CA VAL A 33 -16.70 -12.88 14.22
C VAL A 33 -16.24 -12.57 12.79
N LEU A 34 -16.80 -13.23 11.78
CA LEU A 34 -16.35 -13.08 10.38
C LEU A 34 -16.55 -11.68 9.75
N PRO A 35 -17.70 -11.00 9.92
CA PRO A 35 -17.98 -9.78 9.16
C PRO A 35 -17.18 -8.54 9.62
N GLN A 36 -16.54 -8.56 10.78
CA GLN A 36 -15.94 -7.37 11.38
C GLN A 36 -14.52 -7.05 10.88
N PHE A 37 -13.89 -7.94 10.11
CA PHE A 37 -12.49 -7.78 9.66
C PHE A 37 -12.32 -7.15 8.27
N THR A 38 -13.39 -6.95 7.50
CA THR A 38 -13.24 -6.49 6.10
C THR A 38 -13.18 -4.98 5.95
N SER A 39 -13.95 -4.20 6.74
CA SER A 39 -14.01 -2.73 6.58
C SER A 39 -12.80 -1.99 7.13
N SER A 40 -12.21 -2.44 8.25
CA SER A 40 -11.08 -1.76 8.88
C SER A 40 -9.77 -1.83 8.06
N ASN A 41 -9.71 -2.70 7.06
CA ASN A 41 -8.52 -2.86 6.22
C ASN A 41 -8.45 -1.78 5.12
N ASP A 42 -9.57 -1.33 4.58
CA ASP A 42 -9.56 -0.34 3.49
C ASP A 42 -9.29 1.07 4.03
N ASP A 43 -9.82 1.44 5.20
CA ASP A 43 -9.49 2.70 5.89
C ASP A 43 -7.99 2.79 6.22
N ALA A 44 -7.39 1.68 6.64
CA ALA A 44 -5.97 1.62 6.93
C ALA A 44 -5.14 1.80 5.65
N ARG A 45 -5.54 1.18 4.53
CA ARG A 45 -4.89 1.36 3.22
C ARG A 45 -5.01 2.79 2.71
N GLU A 46 -6.18 3.42 2.87
CA GLU A 46 -6.38 4.83 2.51
C GLU A 46 -5.46 5.75 3.32
N SER A 47 -5.40 5.54 4.64
CA SER A 47 -4.50 6.33 5.49
C SER A 47 -3.04 6.20 5.08
N VAL A 48 -2.60 4.98 4.71
CA VAL A 48 -1.24 4.74 4.20
C VAL A 48 -1.04 5.44 2.86
N LEU A 49 -2.01 5.36 1.95
CA LEU A 49 -1.94 6.01 0.63
C LEU A 49 -1.76 7.53 0.77
N VAL A 50 -2.56 8.17 1.62
CA VAL A 50 -2.49 9.61 1.86
C VAL A 50 -1.14 10.00 2.46
N GLN A 51 -0.64 9.22 3.42
CA GLN A 51 0.67 9.45 4.04
C GLN A 51 1.82 9.29 3.03
N ASP A 52 1.78 8.27 2.18
CA ASP A 52 2.77 8.03 1.15
C ASP A 52 2.74 9.14 0.09
N LEU A 53 1.55 9.56 -0.36
CA LEU A 53 1.40 10.70 -1.27
C LEU A 53 1.94 11.99 -0.67
N GLN A 54 1.67 12.28 0.61
CA GLN A 54 2.23 13.45 1.29
C GLN A 54 3.75 13.40 1.34
N THR A 55 4.32 12.23 1.63
CA THR A 55 5.77 12.01 1.65
C THR A 55 6.36 12.24 0.27
N LEU A 56 5.81 11.60 -0.78
CA LEU A 56 6.25 11.77 -2.16
C LEU A 56 6.15 13.24 -2.61
N ARG A 57 5.01 13.89 -2.38
CA ARG A 57 4.80 15.31 -2.70
C ARG A 57 5.84 16.19 -2.01
N SER A 58 6.13 15.94 -0.72
CA SER A 58 7.15 16.67 0.03
C SER A 58 8.55 16.52 -0.58
N GLN A 59 8.95 15.28 -0.92
CA GLN A 59 10.26 15.02 -1.53
C GLN A 59 10.39 15.61 -2.95
N ILE A 60 9.32 15.56 -3.74
CA ILE A 60 9.26 16.19 -5.06
C ILE A 60 9.45 17.72 -4.94
N GLN A 61 8.82 18.35 -3.94
CA GLN A 61 9.01 19.79 -3.70
C GLN A 61 10.42 20.11 -3.21
N LEU A 62 11.01 19.25 -2.36
CA LEU A 62 12.39 19.42 -1.91
C LEU A 62 13.38 19.30 -3.07
N TYR A 63 13.20 18.32 -3.96
CA TYR A 63 13.96 18.21 -5.20
C TYR A 63 13.86 19.51 -6.00
N LYS A 64 12.63 19.97 -6.26
CA LYS A 64 12.39 21.20 -7.01
C LYS A 64 13.13 22.40 -6.43
N PHE A 65 13.12 22.54 -5.12
CA PHE A 65 13.81 23.64 -4.44
C PHE A 65 15.33 23.60 -4.67
N GLN A 66 15.94 22.41 -4.72
CA GLN A 66 17.38 22.24 -4.91
C GLN A 66 17.82 22.31 -6.39
N HIS A 67 16.91 22.05 -7.32
CA HIS A 67 17.14 21.96 -8.77
C HIS A 67 16.57 23.14 -9.57
N ASP A 68 16.68 24.37 -9.06
CA ASP A 68 16.27 25.61 -9.74
C ASP A 68 14.82 25.62 -10.24
N GLY A 69 13.92 25.00 -9.49
CA GLY A 69 12.50 24.96 -9.85
C GLY A 69 12.10 23.84 -10.81
N LYS A 70 13.05 23.00 -11.25
CA LYS A 70 12.77 21.82 -12.08
C LYS A 70 12.29 20.66 -11.22
N PHE A 71 11.24 20.00 -11.67
CA PHE A 71 10.74 18.80 -11.00
C PHE A 71 11.56 17.55 -11.36
N PRO A 72 11.47 16.47 -10.57
CA PRO A 72 12.02 15.17 -10.95
C PRO A 72 11.58 14.75 -12.35
N ALA A 73 12.52 14.25 -13.16
CA ALA A 73 12.29 13.89 -14.56
C ALA A 73 11.72 15.01 -15.44
N ASP A 74 12.01 16.29 -15.13
CA ASP A 74 11.54 17.42 -15.93
C ASP A 74 11.83 17.21 -17.42
N SER A 75 10.78 17.35 -18.24
CA SER A 75 10.80 17.12 -19.68
C SER A 75 11.16 15.68 -20.15
N SER A 76 11.22 14.69 -19.25
CA SER A 76 11.38 13.28 -19.59
C SER A 76 10.04 12.55 -19.61
N THR A 77 9.96 11.50 -20.42
CA THR A 77 8.84 10.55 -20.44
C THR A 77 9.21 9.19 -19.86
N ASP A 78 10.45 9.03 -19.40
CA ASP A 78 10.97 7.78 -18.85
C ASP A 78 10.70 7.71 -17.33
N PRO A 79 9.96 6.71 -16.85
CA PRO A 79 9.77 6.48 -15.42
C PRO A 79 11.07 6.30 -14.63
N ASP A 80 12.14 5.79 -15.26
CA ASP A 80 13.41 5.57 -14.58
C ASP A 80 14.12 6.88 -14.25
N ASP A 81 13.99 7.91 -15.09
CA ASP A 81 14.52 9.25 -14.78
C ASP A 81 13.85 9.84 -13.53
N PHE A 82 12.56 9.53 -13.31
CA PHE A 82 11.84 9.98 -12.12
C PHE A 82 12.34 9.25 -10.88
N ARG A 83 12.52 7.93 -10.97
CA ARG A 83 13.09 7.11 -9.89
C ARG A 83 14.48 7.58 -9.53
N ASP A 84 15.35 7.70 -10.52
CA ASP A 84 16.75 8.06 -10.32
C ASP A 84 16.87 9.47 -9.71
N SER A 85 16.02 10.41 -10.14
CA SER A 85 15.95 11.74 -9.54
C SER A 85 15.66 11.72 -8.04
N LEU A 86 14.88 10.75 -7.56
CA LEU A 86 14.49 10.67 -6.14
C LEU A 86 15.36 9.70 -5.32
N LEU A 87 15.85 8.61 -5.92
CA LEU A 87 16.54 7.52 -5.24
C LEU A 87 18.07 7.62 -5.30
N LEU A 88 18.61 8.34 -6.29
CA LEU A 88 20.04 8.56 -6.44
C LEU A 88 20.43 9.96 -5.93
N SER A 89 21.74 10.21 -5.86
CA SER A 89 22.23 11.58 -5.64
C SER A 89 22.33 12.33 -6.96
N SER A 90 22.16 13.64 -6.94
CA SER A 90 22.16 14.50 -8.12
C SER A 90 22.97 15.79 -7.91
N ASP A 91 23.36 16.44 -9.00
CA ASP A 91 23.91 17.80 -8.97
C ASP A 91 22.84 18.84 -9.30
N LYS A 92 23.17 20.12 -9.21
CA LYS A 92 22.21 21.22 -9.41
C LYS A 92 21.44 21.12 -10.74
N ASP A 93 22.06 20.58 -11.78
CA ASP A 93 21.46 20.42 -13.10
C ASP A 93 20.53 19.20 -13.23
N GLY A 94 20.47 18.34 -12.20
CA GLY A 94 19.63 17.15 -12.17
C GLY A 94 20.33 15.89 -12.70
N THR A 95 21.63 15.95 -13.00
CA THR A 95 22.36 14.76 -13.46
C THR A 95 22.56 13.81 -12.28
N THR A 96 22.09 12.57 -12.41
CA THR A 96 22.08 11.58 -11.34
C THR A 96 23.39 10.79 -11.27
N GLY A 97 23.65 10.18 -10.11
CA GLY A 97 24.81 9.35 -9.84
C GLY A 97 24.63 8.57 -8.54
N ALA A 98 25.38 7.47 -8.38
CA ALA A 98 25.27 6.59 -7.22
C ALA A 98 25.21 7.37 -5.90
N VAL A 99 24.40 6.92 -4.95
CA VAL A 99 24.15 7.62 -3.67
C VAL A 99 25.45 8.06 -3.00
N GLY A 100 25.54 9.34 -2.66
CA GLY A 100 26.70 9.96 -2.00
C GLY A 100 27.82 10.41 -2.95
N THR A 101 27.67 10.22 -4.26
CA THR A 101 28.67 10.70 -5.24
C THR A 101 28.44 12.14 -5.69
N LYS A 102 27.22 12.65 -5.51
CA LYS A 102 26.82 14.01 -5.87
C LYS A 102 26.26 14.77 -4.65
N PRO A 103 26.26 16.11 -4.66
CA PRO A 103 26.01 16.91 -3.46
C PRO A 103 24.54 16.99 -3.01
N LEU A 104 23.57 16.67 -3.87
CA LEU A 104 22.14 16.74 -3.57
C LEU A 104 21.54 15.33 -3.50
N GLY A 105 20.43 15.20 -2.75
CA GLY A 105 19.75 13.92 -2.55
C GLY A 105 20.58 12.86 -1.80
N PRO A 106 20.14 11.60 -1.80
CA PRO A 106 18.86 11.13 -2.33
C PRO A 106 17.69 11.67 -1.51
N TYR A 107 16.52 11.77 -2.14
CA TYR A 107 15.30 12.31 -1.52
C TYR A 107 14.42 11.20 -0.93
N LEU A 108 14.58 9.97 -1.41
CA LEU A 108 13.97 8.75 -0.88
C LEU A 108 15.04 7.69 -0.66
N ILE A 109 14.81 6.83 0.33
CA ILE A 109 15.75 5.76 0.69
C ILE A 109 15.25 4.41 0.19
N GLY A 110 16.07 3.74 -0.61
CA GLY A 110 15.86 2.35 -1.03
C GLY A 110 14.92 2.21 -2.23
N SER A 111 13.64 2.58 -2.10
CA SER A 111 12.64 2.43 -3.16
C SER A 111 11.46 3.38 -2.95
N LEU A 112 10.66 3.59 -3.99
CA LEU A 112 9.34 4.20 -3.84
C LEU A 112 8.47 3.37 -2.87
N PRO A 113 7.61 4.01 -2.06
CA PRO A 113 6.64 3.28 -1.25
C PRO A 113 5.72 2.46 -2.16
N PRO A 114 5.33 1.24 -1.75
CA PRO A 114 4.36 0.46 -2.50
C PRO A 114 2.96 1.08 -2.34
N ASN A 115 2.23 1.20 -3.44
CA ASN A 115 0.83 1.61 -3.37
C ASN A 115 0.03 0.56 -2.57
N PRO A 116 -0.72 0.94 -1.52
CA PRO A 116 -1.39 -0.01 -0.63
C PRO A 116 -2.57 -0.77 -1.27
N PHE A 117 -3.05 -0.33 -2.44
CA PHE A 117 -4.13 -0.98 -3.19
C PHE A 117 -3.59 -1.92 -4.27
N THR A 118 -2.59 -1.48 -5.04
CA THR A 118 -2.04 -2.30 -6.16
C THR A 118 -0.78 -3.09 -5.78
N GLY A 119 -0.13 -2.75 -4.67
CA GLY A 119 1.19 -3.27 -4.28
C GLY A 119 2.34 -2.81 -5.19
N GLY A 120 2.03 -2.03 -6.24
CA GLY A 120 3.00 -1.57 -7.22
C GLY A 120 3.82 -0.38 -6.74
N ARG A 121 5.06 -0.28 -7.19
CA ARG A 121 5.91 0.92 -7.03
C ARG A 121 6.22 1.59 -8.36
N GLY A 122 5.75 1.00 -9.47
CA GLY A 122 5.94 1.52 -10.81
C GLY A 122 5.37 2.91 -10.98
N VAL A 123 5.92 3.67 -11.92
CA VAL A 123 5.49 5.04 -12.19
C VAL A 123 5.04 5.16 -13.64
N MET A 124 3.89 5.78 -13.84
CA MET A 124 3.43 6.15 -15.17
C MET A 124 3.55 7.65 -15.36
N ILE A 125 4.35 8.05 -16.35
CA ILE A 125 4.54 9.45 -16.71
C ILE A 125 3.43 9.90 -17.65
N VAL A 126 2.72 10.98 -17.28
CA VAL A 126 1.59 11.51 -18.04
C VAL A 126 1.64 13.03 -18.14
N THR A 127 0.91 13.59 -19.11
CA THR A 127 0.78 15.04 -19.30
C THR A 127 -0.40 15.65 -18.54
N ASP A 128 -1.39 14.85 -18.14
CA ASP A 128 -2.54 15.27 -17.33
C ASP A 128 -2.83 14.20 -16.26
N VAL A 129 -2.41 14.47 -15.02
CA VAL A 129 -2.61 13.54 -13.90
C VAL A 129 -4.08 13.45 -13.54
N ALA A 130 -4.81 14.57 -13.50
CA ALA A 130 -6.20 14.59 -13.08
C ALA A 130 -7.12 13.87 -14.07
N GLY A 131 -6.86 14.04 -15.38
CA GLY A 131 -7.64 13.38 -16.44
C GLY A 131 -7.28 11.91 -16.72
N THR A 132 -6.15 11.41 -16.19
CA THR A 132 -5.75 10.02 -16.41
C THR A 132 -6.60 9.07 -15.57
N THR A 133 -7.35 8.17 -16.20
CA THR A 133 -8.07 7.11 -15.48
C THR A 133 -7.08 6.08 -14.90
N PRO A 134 -7.20 5.69 -13.62
CA PRO A 134 -6.38 4.63 -13.05
C PRO A 134 -6.52 3.31 -13.82
N ASP A 135 -5.38 2.66 -14.05
CA ASP A 135 -5.28 1.31 -14.61
C ASP A 135 -4.38 0.47 -13.70
N GLU A 136 -4.98 -0.24 -12.77
CA GLU A 136 -4.27 -1.08 -11.79
C GLU A 136 -3.51 -2.26 -12.44
N THR A 137 -3.73 -2.52 -13.73
CA THR A 137 -3.00 -3.56 -14.48
C THR A 137 -1.76 -3.03 -15.21
N ALA A 138 -1.62 -1.71 -15.30
CA ALA A 138 -0.50 -1.06 -15.98
C ALA A 138 0.85 -1.50 -15.39
N LYS A 139 1.84 -1.61 -16.27
CA LYS A 139 3.19 -2.08 -15.96
C LYS A 139 4.23 -1.04 -16.33
N ASP A 140 5.25 -0.98 -15.48
CA ASP A 140 6.47 -0.23 -15.69
C ASP A 140 7.62 -1.23 -15.57
N GLY A 141 8.15 -1.62 -16.73
CA GLY A 141 8.96 -2.83 -16.86
C GLY A 141 8.20 -4.07 -16.37
N THR A 142 8.71 -4.71 -15.32
CA THR A 142 8.09 -5.89 -14.69
C THR A 142 7.22 -5.54 -13.47
N GLU A 143 7.27 -4.28 -13.02
CA GLU A 143 6.59 -3.83 -11.82
C GLU A 143 5.19 -3.29 -12.13
N THR A 144 4.24 -3.48 -11.22
CA THR A 144 2.92 -2.84 -11.34
C THR A 144 3.06 -1.34 -11.09
N VAL A 145 2.39 -0.52 -11.90
CA VAL A 145 2.31 0.93 -11.68
C VAL A 145 1.52 1.20 -10.41
N GLY A 146 2.18 1.83 -9.44
CA GLY A 146 1.56 2.32 -8.21
C GLY A 146 1.23 3.82 -8.26
N TRP A 147 1.94 4.58 -9.10
CA TRP A 147 1.91 6.04 -9.07
C TRP A 147 1.79 6.63 -10.47
N ILE A 148 0.99 7.69 -10.60
CA ILE A 148 0.83 8.46 -11.83
C ILE A 148 1.41 9.85 -11.57
N TYR A 149 2.34 10.28 -12.42
CA TYR A 149 3.12 11.48 -12.20
C TYR A 149 3.22 12.34 -13.46
N ASN A 150 3.25 13.67 -13.29
CA ASN A 150 3.51 14.63 -14.35
C ASN A 150 4.78 15.44 -14.05
N PRO A 151 5.84 15.28 -14.86
CA PRO A 151 7.12 15.96 -14.66
C PRO A 151 7.06 17.47 -14.92
N ALA A 152 6.12 17.97 -15.73
CA ALA A 152 5.99 19.41 -15.99
C ALA A 152 5.35 20.16 -14.81
N THR A 153 4.48 19.51 -14.04
CA THR A 153 3.70 20.14 -12.96
C THR A 153 4.07 19.66 -11.56
N GLY A 154 4.79 18.54 -11.45
CA GLY A 154 5.09 17.86 -10.19
C GLY A 154 3.87 17.20 -9.54
N GLN A 155 2.73 17.13 -10.25
CA GLN A 155 1.53 16.46 -9.73
C GLN A 155 1.75 14.96 -9.66
N ILE A 156 1.33 14.36 -8.55
CA ILE A 156 1.37 12.90 -8.32
C ILE A 156 0.07 12.43 -7.66
N LYS A 157 -0.43 11.29 -8.12
CA LYS A 157 -1.56 10.56 -7.51
C LYS A 157 -1.32 9.05 -7.49
N GLY A 158 -2.13 8.34 -6.72
CA GLY A 158 -2.15 6.88 -6.73
C GLY A 158 -2.75 6.33 -8.03
N ASN A 159 -2.23 5.19 -8.48
CA ASN A 159 -2.85 4.41 -9.56
C ASN A 159 -3.85 3.40 -8.97
N ASN A 160 -4.96 3.90 -8.43
CA ASN A 160 -5.97 3.08 -7.81
C ASN A 160 -7.38 3.53 -8.20
N SER A 161 -8.18 2.54 -8.57
CA SER A 161 -9.59 2.70 -8.88
C SER A 161 -10.44 2.47 -7.61
N GLY A 162 -11.70 2.87 -7.67
CA GLY A 162 -12.65 2.62 -6.59
C GLY A 162 -12.88 3.82 -5.66
N THR A 163 -13.45 3.52 -4.50
CA THR A 163 -14.02 4.51 -3.58
C THR A 163 -13.59 4.19 -2.16
N ALA A 164 -13.18 5.21 -1.41
CA ALA A 164 -12.93 5.17 0.01
C ALA A 164 -14.20 4.81 0.80
N ALA A 165 -14.05 4.39 2.07
CA ALA A 165 -15.19 4.00 2.90
C ALA A 165 -16.20 5.13 3.16
N ASN A 166 -15.74 6.39 3.07
CA ASN A 166 -16.56 7.59 3.19
C ASN A 166 -17.30 7.98 1.89
N GLY A 167 -17.13 7.21 0.80
CA GLY A 167 -17.75 7.50 -0.51
C GLY A 167 -16.94 8.42 -1.44
N THR A 168 -15.76 8.90 -1.04
CA THR A 168 -14.89 9.69 -1.93
C THR A 168 -14.12 8.80 -2.89
N SER A 169 -13.97 9.22 -4.15
CA SER A 169 -13.15 8.47 -5.10
C SER A 169 -11.69 8.46 -4.66
N LEU A 170 -11.06 7.28 -4.67
CA LEU A 170 -9.64 7.14 -4.32
C LEU A 170 -8.72 7.85 -5.34
N ASP A 171 -9.19 8.01 -6.57
CA ASP A 171 -8.51 8.72 -7.66
C ASP A 171 -8.40 10.24 -7.41
N ALA A 172 -9.18 10.76 -6.45
CA ALA A 172 -9.22 12.18 -6.12
C ALA A 172 -8.27 12.59 -4.95
N LEU A 173 -7.51 11.66 -4.39
CA LEU A 173 -6.58 11.86 -3.25
C LEU A 173 -5.19 12.38 -3.69
#